data_AF-A0A5N4DM53-F1
#
_entry.id   AF-A0A5N4DM53-F1
#
_cell.length_a   1.000
_cell.length_b   1.000
_cell.length_c   1.000
_cell.angle_alpha   90.00
_cell.angle_beta   90.00
_cell.angle_gamma   90.00
#
_symmetry.space_group_name_H-M   'P 1'
#
loop_
_entity.id
_entity.type
_entity.pdbx_description
1 polymer ?
#
loop_
_entity_poly.entity_id
_entity_poly.type
_entity_poly.pdbx_seq_one_letter_code
_entity_poly.pdbx_strand_id
1 'polypeptide(L)'
;AATMDKILEAVVTSSYPASVKQGLVRRVLEAARQPLEREQCLALLALGTRLYVGGADELPRRVGCQLLHVAGRHHPEVFAEFFSARRVLRLLQGGAGPPGARALACVQLGLQLLPEGPAAEEVFALMRREVLRTVCERPGPAACAQVARLLARHPRCVPDGPHRLLFCQQLVRCLGRFLFPSSRVPFPFLEQAQQVSGLLAQLWRAQPAAILPCLKELFAVISCTGACALGPGRGLCVRSLMDGVPACSAQLPVPEEEPPSSALASVVQHLPLELMDGVVRNLSNDDSVTDSQMLTAISRWAEGLVVVGMIDWVSWPLGKNIDKWIIALLKGLAAVKKFSILIEVSLAKIEKVFSKLLYPIVRGAALSVLKYMLLTFQHSHEAFHLLLPHIPPMVASLVKEDSNSGTSCLEQLAELVHCMVFRFPGFPDLYEPIMEAIKDLHVPNEDRIKQLLGQDAWTSQKSELAGFYPRLMAKSDTGKIGLINLGNTCYVNSILQALFMASE
;
A
#
# COMPACT_ATOMS: atom_id res chain seq x y z
N ALA A 1 -28.84 9.83 49.01
CA ALA A 1 -28.95 10.53 47.72
C ALA A 1 -28.37 9.62 46.64
N ALA A 2 -29.08 9.38 45.53
CA ALA A 2 -28.53 8.55 44.45
C ALA A 2 -27.36 9.30 43.79
N THR A 3 -26.18 8.69 43.80
CA THR A 3 -24.97 9.24 43.18
C THR A 3 -25.22 9.43 41.68
N MET A 4 -24.89 10.63 41.15
CA MET A 4 -25.29 11.07 39.81
C MET A 4 -24.85 10.12 38.67
N ASP A 5 -23.74 9.42 38.86
CA ASP A 5 -23.25 8.33 38.00
C ASP A 5 -24.26 7.18 37.90
N LYS A 6 -24.82 6.70 39.02
CA LYS A 6 -25.81 5.61 39.02
C LYS A 6 -27.08 6.00 38.27
N ILE A 7 -27.51 7.25 38.39
CA ILE A 7 -28.66 7.79 37.65
C ILE A 7 -28.36 7.74 36.15
N LEU A 8 -27.19 8.24 35.73
CA LEU A 8 -26.83 8.27 34.32
C LEU A 8 -26.67 6.86 33.73
N GLU A 9 -26.05 5.95 34.47
CA GLU A 9 -25.90 4.54 34.08
C GLU A 9 -27.26 3.86 33.88
N ALA A 10 -28.22 4.10 34.80
CA ALA A 10 -29.58 3.61 34.68
C ALA A 10 -30.33 4.23 33.49
N VAL A 11 -30.17 5.54 33.23
CA VAL A 11 -30.81 6.22 32.09
C VAL A 11 -30.30 5.65 30.76
N VAL A 12 -28.99 5.42 30.64
CA VAL A 12 -28.39 4.92 29.41
C VAL A 12 -28.85 3.49 29.12
N THR A 13 -28.94 2.64 30.15
CA THR A 13 -29.35 1.23 30.04
C THR A 13 -30.86 0.99 30.03
N SER A 14 -31.67 1.98 30.40
CA SER A 14 -33.14 1.88 30.41
C SER A 14 -33.76 1.62 29.03
N SER A 15 -35.05 1.26 29.01
CA SER A 15 -35.87 1.15 27.80
C SER A 15 -36.58 2.47 27.41
N TYR A 16 -36.19 3.61 27.99
CA TYR A 16 -36.84 4.89 27.69
C TYR A 16 -36.71 5.30 26.21
N PRO A 17 -37.70 6.04 25.66
CA PRO A 17 -37.58 6.65 24.33
C PRO A 17 -36.34 7.54 24.20
N ALA A 18 -35.76 7.59 23.00
CA ALA A 18 -34.52 8.32 22.76
C ALA A 18 -34.58 9.81 23.15
N SER A 19 -35.73 10.47 22.92
CA SER A 19 -35.96 11.87 23.31
C SER A 19 -35.89 12.08 24.83
N VAL A 20 -36.49 11.15 25.59
CA VAL A 20 -36.47 11.17 27.06
C VAL A 20 -35.06 10.92 27.58
N LYS A 21 -34.35 9.92 27.03
CA LYS A 21 -32.94 9.67 27.37
C LYS A 21 -32.07 10.90 27.13
N GLN A 22 -32.21 11.56 25.98
CA GLN A 22 -31.45 12.76 25.64
C GLN A 22 -31.73 13.92 26.62
N GLY A 23 -32.99 14.14 27.00
CA GLY A 23 -33.36 15.18 27.97
C GLY A 23 -32.76 14.92 29.35
N LEU A 24 -32.81 13.67 29.83
CA LEU A 24 -32.24 13.28 31.12
C LEU A 24 -30.70 13.35 31.12
N VAL A 25 -30.05 12.85 30.07
CA VAL A 25 -28.60 12.97 29.87
C VAL A 25 -28.17 14.43 29.90
N ARG A 26 -28.89 15.31 29.20
CA ARG A 26 -28.56 16.74 29.15
C ARG A 26 -28.61 17.37 30.54
N ARG A 27 -29.62 17.07 31.35
CA ARG A 27 -29.73 17.58 32.72
C ARG A 27 -28.56 17.11 33.60
N VAL A 28 -28.18 15.83 33.48
CA VAL A 28 -27.02 15.29 34.21
C VAL A 28 -25.71 15.97 33.76
N LEU A 29 -25.53 16.19 32.46
CA LEU A 29 -24.35 16.91 31.94
C LEU A 29 -24.33 18.38 32.38
N GLU A 30 -25.48 19.05 32.47
CA GLU A 30 -25.60 20.42 32.99
C GLU A 30 -25.26 20.47 34.49
N ALA A 31 -25.74 19.50 35.27
CA ALA A 31 -25.38 19.37 36.69
C ALA A 31 -23.89 19.09 36.89
N ALA A 32 -23.26 18.29 36.03
CA ALA A 32 -21.83 17.99 36.08
C ALA A 32 -20.90 19.20 35.85
N ARG A 33 -21.43 20.33 35.34
CA ARG A 33 -20.69 21.59 35.19
C ARG A 33 -20.57 22.37 36.49
N GLN A 34 -21.46 22.12 37.45
CA GLN A 34 -21.41 22.76 38.76
C GLN A 34 -20.28 22.16 39.60
N PRO A 35 -19.79 22.86 40.64
CA PRO A 35 -18.81 22.31 41.59
C PRO A 35 -19.28 20.95 42.12
N LEU A 36 -18.43 19.93 42.00
CA LEU A 36 -18.71 18.58 42.45
C LEU A 36 -17.73 18.21 43.57
N GLU A 37 -18.19 17.37 44.50
CA GLU A 37 -17.29 16.71 45.43
C GLU A 37 -16.34 15.78 44.68
N ARG A 38 -15.10 15.66 45.20
CA ARG A 38 -14.03 14.87 44.57
C ARG A 38 -14.48 13.45 44.22
N GLU A 39 -15.10 12.73 45.15
CA GLU A 39 -15.51 11.33 44.93
C GLU A 39 -16.60 11.22 43.85
N GLN A 40 -17.55 12.15 43.82
CA GLN A 40 -18.59 12.19 42.81
C GLN A 40 -18.01 12.47 41.43
N CYS A 41 -17.06 13.40 41.31
CA CYS A 41 -16.37 13.67 40.04
C CYS A 41 -15.56 12.44 39.56
N LEU A 42 -14.83 11.77 40.47
CA LEU A 42 -14.11 10.53 40.14
C LEU A 42 -15.04 9.41 39.67
N ALA A 43 -16.21 9.26 40.27
CA ALA A 43 -17.21 8.28 39.87
C ALA A 43 -17.78 8.57 38.47
N LEU A 44 -18.06 9.83 38.15
CA LEU A 44 -18.51 10.23 36.81
C LEU A 44 -17.43 10.01 35.75
N LEU A 45 -16.18 10.34 36.04
CA LEU A 45 -15.05 10.09 35.12
C LEU A 45 -14.85 8.59 34.87
N ALA A 46 -15.00 7.77 35.92
CA ALA A 46 -14.95 6.31 35.80
C ALA A 46 -16.09 5.79 34.92
N LEU A 47 -17.33 6.22 35.18
CA LEU A 47 -18.49 5.87 34.37
C LEU A 47 -18.30 6.33 32.91
N GLY A 48 -17.86 7.57 32.69
CA GLY A 48 -17.64 8.13 31.35
C GLY A 48 -16.63 7.31 30.55
N THR A 49 -15.54 6.89 31.18
CA THR A 49 -14.54 6.00 30.58
C THR A 49 -15.15 4.63 30.21
N ARG A 50 -15.91 4.01 31.12
CA ARG A 50 -16.57 2.72 30.88
C ARG A 50 -17.58 2.81 29.73
N LEU A 51 -18.44 3.83 29.72
CA LEU A 51 -19.45 4.04 28.68
C LEU A 51 -18.80 4.32 27.32
N TYR A 52 -17.72 5.10 27.29
CA TYR A 52 -17.03 5.45 26.05
C TYR A 52 -16.32 4.24 25.42
N VAL A 53 -15.59 3.46 26.22
CA VAL A 53 -14.75 2.37 25.72
C VAL A 53 -15.56 1.08 25.56
N GLY A 54 -16.36 0.72 26.57
CA GLY A 54 -17.14 -0.51 26.63
C GLY A 54 -18.57 -0.41 26.08
N GLY A 55 -19.07 0.79 25.76
CA GLY A 55 -20.43 0.95 25.24
C GLY A 55 -20.65 0.22 23.92
N ALA A 56 -21.68 -0.62 23.87
CA ALA A 56 -22.09 -1.35 22.66
C ALA A 56 -22.71 -0.39 21.63
N ASP A 57 -23.65 0.44 22.06
CA ASP A 57 -24.40 1.35 21.19
C ASP A 57 -23.73 2.72 21.05
N GLU A 58 -24.19 3.51 20.08
CA GLU A 58 -23.70 4.87 19.85
C GLU A 58 -24.03 5.83 21.00
N LEU A 59 -25.23 5.73 21.57
CA LEU A 59 -25.67 6.62 22.65
C LEU A 59 -24.78 6.54 23.91
N PRO A 60 -24.55 5.35 24.53
CA PRO A 60 -23.62 5.23 25.66
C PRO A 60 -22.25 5.83 25.37
N ARG A 61 -21.71 5.58 24.16
CA ARG A 61 -20.41 6.09 23.75
C ARG A 61 -20.41 7.61 23.65
N ARG A 62 -21.42 8.21 23.02
CA ARG A 62 -21.57 9.66 22.94
C ARG A 62 -21.70 10.30 24.32
N VAL A 63 -22.51 9.71 25.20
CA VAL A 63 -22.70 10.18 26.59
C VAL A 63 -21.39 10.09 27.36
N GLY A 64 -20.67 8.97 27.28
CA GLY A 64 -19.38 8.80 27.95
C GLY A 64 -18.36 9.84 27.49
N CYS A 65 -18.26 10.10 26.19
CA CYS A 65 -17.41 11.14 25.63
C CYS A 65 -17.77 12.54 26.16
N GLN A 66 -19.05 12.90 26.13
CA GLN A 66 -19.52 14.19 26.63
C GLN A 66 -19.25 14.36 28.12
N LEU A 67 -19.45 13.30 28.92
CA LEU A 67 -19.21 13.33 30.35
C LEU A 67 -17.73 13.54 30.67
N LEU A 68 -16.84 12.80 30.00
CA LEU A 68 -15.38 12.99 30.14
C LEU A 68 -14.97 14.43 29.80
N HIS A 69 -15.54 14.98 28.74
CA HIS A 69 -15.23 16.34 28.29
C HIS A 69 -15.72 17.42 29.25
N VAL A 70 -16.96 17.28 29.75
CA VAL A 70 -17.54 18.21 30.72
C VAL A 70 -16.78 18.12 32.05
N ALA A 71 -16.60 16.92 32.59
CA ALA A 71 -15.92 16.74 33.87
C ALA A 71 -14.45 17.17 33.79
N GLY A 72 -13.73 16.84 32.70
CA GLY A 72 -12.34 17.23 32.51
C GLY A 72 -12.14 18.75 32.37
N ARG A 73 -13.08 19.47 31.75
CA ARG A 73 -12.99 20.93 31.61
C ARG A 73 -13.36 21.70 32.87
N HIS A 74 -14.37 21.23 33.61
CA HIS A 74 -14.88 21.96 34.78
C HIS A 74 -14.18 21.56 36.09
N HIS A 75 -13.54 20.39 36.14
CA HIS A 75 -12.85 19.86 37.32
C HIS A 75 -11.42 19.39 36.98
N PRO A 76 -10.52 20.27 36.51
CA PRO A 76 -9.22 19.89 35.94
C PRO A 76 -8.27 19.22 36.94
N GLU A 77 -8.30 19.61 38.22
CA GLU A 77 -7.44 19.02 39.26
C GLU A 77 -7.81 17.55 39.54
N VAL A 78 -9.10 17.29 39.73
CA VAL A 78 -9.62 15.93 39.92
C VAL A 78 -9.44 15.10 38.64
N PHE A 79 -9.54 15.74 37.47
CA PHE A 79 -9.24 15.10 36.20
C PHE A 79 -7.78 14.68 36.07
N ALA A 80 -6.83 15.52 36.48
CA ALA A 80 -5.40 15.19 36.46
C ALA A 80 -5.08 14.01 37.39
N GLU A 81 -5.70 13.95 38.57
CA GLU A 81 -5.62 12.81 39.48
C GLU A 81 -6.19 11.52 38.85
N PHE A 82 -7.36 11.65 38.21
CA PHE A 82 -8.04 10.55 37.54
C PHE A 82 -7.26 10.06 36.31
N PHE A 83 -6.69 10.94 35.50
CA PHE A 83 -6.00 10.59 34.26
C PHE A 83 -4.49 10.37 34.50
N SER A 84 -4.17 9.60 35.53
CA SER A 84 -2.79 9.24 35.89
C SER A 84 -2.20 8.18 34.97
N ALA A 85 -0.86 8.15 34.88
CA ALA A 85 -0.10 7.16 34.10
C ALA A 85 -0.56 5.71 34.39
N ARG A 86 -0.80 5.36 35.66
CA ARG A 86 -1.28 4.02 36.05
C ARG A 86 -2.65 3.68 35.46
N ARG A 87 -3.57 4.64 35.36
CA ARG A 87 -4.91 4.42 34.78
C ARG A 87 -4.84 4.36 33.26
N VAL A 88 -4.05 5.23 32.63
CA VAL A 88 -3.77 5.17 31.19
C VAL A 88 -3.16 3.81 30.81
N LEU A 89 -2.20 3.31 31.59
CA LEU A 89 -1.59 2.01 31.35
C LEU A 89 -2.62 0.87 31.41
N ARG A 90 -3.44 0.84 32.46
CA ARG A 90 -4.52 -0.16 32.59
C ARG A 90 -5.52 -0.09 31.44
N LEU A 91 -5.78 1.11 30.94
CA LEU A 91 -6.68 1.30 29.80
C LEU A 91 -6.09 0.74 28.49
N LEU A 92 -4.77 0.89 28.29
CA LEU A 92 -4.07 0.40 27.10
C LEU A 92 -3.69 -1.08 27.16
N GLN A 93 -3.63 -1.67 28.36
CA GLN A 93 -3.24 -3.06 28.60
C GLN A 93 -4.38 -3.93 29.15
N GLY A 94 -5.63 -3.47 29.06
CA GLY A 94 -6.79 -4.15 29.65
C GLY A 94 -7.19 -5.48 28.99
N GLY A 95 -6.53 -5.93 27.92
CA GLY A 95 -6.85 -7.17 27.22
C GLY A 95 -5.62 -7.92 26.71
N ALA A 96 -5.81 -9.16 26.25
CA ALA A 96 -4.77 -10.00 25.66
C ALA A 96 -4.54 -9.60 24.18
N GLY A 97 -4.01 -8.39 23.95
CA GLY A 97 -3.73 -7.89 22.60
C GLY A 97 -3.51 -6.38 22.55
N PRO A 98 -3.28 -5.82 21.35
CA PRO A 98 -3.08 -4.39 21.18
C PRO A 98 -4.32 -3.61 21.65
N PRO A 99 -4.13 -2.37 22.17
CA PRO A 99 -5.24 -1.56 22.62
C PRO A 99 -6.22 -1.30 21.48
N GLY A 100 -7.51 -1.49 21.77
CA GLY A 100 -8.57 -1.18 20.83
C GLY A 100 -8.58 0.31 20.46
N ALA A 101 -9.03 0.63 19.25
CA ALA A 101 -9.10 2.01 18.75
C ALA A 101 -9.87 2.96 19.70
N ARG A 102 -10.88 2.45 20.43
CA ARG A 102 -11.64 3.22 21.42
C ARG A 102 -10.83 3.58 22.66
N ALA A 103 -10.00 2.66 23.16
CA ALA A 103 -9.12 2.93 24.29
C ALA A 103 -8.10 4.03 23.93
N LEU A 104 -7.49 3.92 22.74
CA LEU A 104 -6.58 4.95 22.20
C LEU A 104 -7.27 6.30 22.00
N ALA A 105 -8.52 6.32 21.53
CA ALA A 105 -9.31 7.54 21.40
C ALA A 105 -9.65 8.17 22.76
N CYS A 106 -9.91 7.35 23.78
CA CYS A 106 -10.14 7.83 25.14
C CYS A 106 -8.87 8.47 25.72
N VAL A 107 -7.71 7.87 25.48
CA VAL A 107 -6.42 8.45 25.88
C VAL A 107 -6.17 9.76 25.15
N GLN A 108 -6.43 9.82 23.84
CA GLN A 108 -6.30 11.06 23.07
C GLN A 108 -7.21 12.18 23.60
N LEU A 109 -8.44 11.86 24.01
CA LEU A 109 -9.33 12.81 24.66
C LEU A 109 -8.76 13.29 26.00
N GLY A 110 -8.24 12.37 26.81
CA GLY A 110 -7.65 12.73 28.10
C GLY A 110 -6.41 13.61 27.97
N LEU A 111 -5.53 13.34 27.00
CA LEU A 111 -4.38 14.20 26.70
C LEU A 111 -4.78 15.62 26.28
N GLN A 112 -5.96 15.83 25.67
CA GLN A 112 -6.45 17.16 25.32
C GLN A 112 -6.99 17.96 26.52
N LEU A 113 -7.35 17.27 27.60
CA LEU A 113 -7.98 17.85 28.79
C LEU A 113 -7.02 17.94 29.98
N LEU A 114 -5.88 17.24 29.92
CA LEU A 114 -4.90 17.19 30.99
C LEU A 114 -4.17 18.55 31.12
N PRO A 115 -4.20 19.20 32.30
CA PRO A 115 -3.44 20.43 32.51
C PRO A 115 -1.94 20.13 32.50
N GLU A 116 -1.14 21.10 32.05
CA GLU A 116 0.33 21.00 32.10
C GLU A 116 0.81 20.87 33.55
N GLY A 117 1.80 20.00 33.76
CA GLY A 117 2.31 19.70 35.10
C GLY A 117 3.05 18.36 35.16
N PRO A 118 3.58 17.97 36.34
CA PRO A 118 4.36 16.74 36.49
C PRO A 118 3.55 15.48 36.14
N ALA A 119 2.27 15.45 36.51
CA ALA A 119 1.36 14.36 36.15
C ALA A 119 1.20 14.21 34.62
N ALA A 120 1.21 15.34 33.89
CA ALA A 120 1.16 15.31 32.43
C ALA A 120 2.45 14.75 31.82
N GLU A 121 3.62 15.15 32.33
CA GLU A 121 4.91 14.60 31.89
C GLU A 121 5.00 13.09 32.08
N GLU A 122 4.53 12.57 33.22
CA GLU A 122 4.48 11.13 33.47
C GLU A 122 3.62 10.39 32.44
N VAL A 123 2.46 10.97 32.08
CA VAL A 123 1.59 10.42 31.04
C VAL A 123 2.26 10.50 29.67
N PHE A 124 2.88 11.62 29.29
CA PHE A 124 3.59 11.73 28.01
C PHE A 124 4.77 10.75 27.93
N ALA A 125 5.55 10.59 28.99
CA ALA A 125 6.63 9.61 29.07
C ALA A 125 6.13 8.16 28.97
N LEU A 126 4.99 7.85 29.60
CA LEU A 126 4.33 6.56 29.42
C LEU A 126 3.92 6.35 27.96
N MET A 127 3.28 7.35 27.35
CA MET A 127 2.76 7.25 25.99
C MET A 127 3.87 7.00 24.96
N ARG A 128 5.05 7.61 25.11
CA ARG A 128 6.21 7.34 24.23
C ARG A 128 6.58 5.85 24.15
N ARG A 129 6.40 5.10 25.24
CA ARG A 129 6.63 3.65 25.29
C ARG A 129 5.43 2.86 24.79
N GLU A 130 4.24 3.24 25.23
CA GLU A 130 3.02 2.48 24.93
C GLU A 130 2.59 2.58 23.46
N VAL A 131 2.84 3.70 22.76
CA VAL A 131 2.57 3.78 21.31
C VAL A 131 3.49 2.86 20.52
N LEU A 132 4.75 2.73 20.93
CA LEU A 132 5.67 1.78 20.29
C LEU A 132 5.23 0.33 20.54
N ARG A 133 4.95 -0.03 21.80
CA ARG A 133 4.42 -1.36 22.15
C ARG A 133 3.18 -1.69 21.32
N THR A 134 2.24 -0.75 21.26
CA THR A 134 0.98 -0.88 20.51
C THR A 134 1.25 -1.28 19.06
N VAL A 135 2.13 -0.56 18.35
CA VAL A 135 2.42 -0.84 16.93
C VAL A 135 3.24 -2.13 16.77
N CYS A 136 4.14 -2.45 17.70
CA CYS A 136 4.87 -3.72 17.70
C CYS A 136 3.95 -4.94 17.87
N GLU A 137 2.82 -4.79 18.56
CA GLU A 137 1.78 -5.82 18.69
C GLU A 137 0.90 -5.98 17.45
N ARG A 138 1.20 -5.24 16.37
CA ARG A 138 0.55 -5.33 15.05
C ARG A 138 -0.96 -5.08 15.13
N PRO A 139 -1.39 -3.86 15.52
CA PRO A 139 -2.79 -3.53 15.61
C PRO A 139 -3.45 -3.46 14.24
N GLY A 140 -4.75 -3.71 14.19
CA GLY A 140 -5.53 -3.52 12.97
C GLY A 140 -5.60 -2.07 12.48
N PRO A 141 -6.13 -1.84 11.27
CA PRO A 141 -6.13 -0.54 10.59
C PRO A 141 -6.70 0.61 11.44
N ALA A 142 -7.83 0.38 12.11
CA ALA A 142 -8.50 1.40 12.93
C ALA A 142 -7.67 1.84 14.14
N ALA A 143 -6.95 0.91 14.78
CA ALA A 143 -6.10 1.22 15.93
C ALA A 143 -4.81 1.94 15.49
N CYS A 144 -4.17 1.49 14.41
CA CYS A 144 -3.03 2.22 13.81
C CYS A 144 -3.41 3.66 13.42
N ALA A 145 -4.56 3.85 12.77
CA ALA A 145 -5.06 5.17 12.40
C ALA A 145 -5.34 6.04 13.63
N GLN A 146 -5.82 5.45 14.73
CA GLN A 146 -6.01 6.18 15.98
C GLN A 146 -4.68 6.57 16.64
N VAL A 147 -3.65 5.71 16.59
CA VAL A 147 -2.28 6.09 16.98
C VAL A 147 -1.79 7.26 16.14
N ALA A 148 -2.00 7.22 14.82
CA ALA A 148 -1.63 8.31 13.92
C ALA A 148 -2.28 9.64 14.28
N ARG A 149 -3.60 9.63 14.56
CA ARG A 149 -4.33 10.83 15.01
C ARG A 149 -3.86 11.34 16.37
N LEU A 150 -3.52 10.44 17.29
CA LEU A 150 -3.02 10.79 18.61
C LEU A 150 -1.67 11.51 18.50
N LEU A 151 -0.72 10.93 17.75
CA LEU A 151 0.62 11.48 17.60
C LEU A 151 0.65 12.78 16.78
N ALA A 152 -0.23 12.92 15.78
CA ALA A 152 -0.38 14.17 15.04
C ALA A 152 -0.87 15.33 15.93
N ARG A 153 -1.71 15.05 16.93
CA ARG A 153 -2.21 16.06 17.88
C ARG A 153 -1.29 16.29 19.07
N HIS A 154 -0.56 15.26 19.49
CA HIS A 154 0.34 15.30 20.63
C HIS A 154 1.73 14.78 20.26
N PRO A 155 2.57 15.59 19.57
CA PRO A 155 3.91 15.19 19.15
C PRO A 155 4.84 14.77 20.29
N ARG A 156 4.58 15.23 21.52
CA ARG A 156 5.30 14.83 22.75
C ARG A 156 5.19 13.33 23.07
N CYS A 157 4.20 12.65 22.50
CA CYS A 157 4.02 11.20 22.63
C CYS A 157 4.85 10.39 21.62
N VAL A 158 5.53 11.02 20.66
CA VAL A 158 6.32 10.32 19.64
C VAL A 158 7.54 9.66 20.29
N PRO A 159 7.85 8.38 19.98
CA PRO A 159 9.06 7.74 20.50
C PRO A 159 10.34 8.49 20.12
N ASP A 160 11.33 8.47 21.01
CA ASP A 160 12.58 9.22 20.84
C ASP A 160 13.79 8.33 20.53
N GLY A 161 14.81 8.94 19.92
CA GLY A 161 16.07 8.28 19.58
C GLY A 161 15.88 7.03 18.72
N PRO A 162 16.51 5.88 19.05
CA PRO A 162 16.44 4.67 18.23
C PRO A 162 15.03 4.05 18.16
N HIS A 163 14.20 4.30 19.17
CA HIS A 163 12.82 3.83 19.22
C HIS A 163 11.95 4.46 18.12
N ARG A 164 12.29 5.67 17.66
CA ARG A 164 11.57 6.33 16.56
C ARG A 164 11.74 5.59 15.25
N LEU A 165 12.96 5.13 14.95
CA LEU A 165 13.22 4.35 13.74
C LEU A 165 12.47 3.01 13.79
N LEU A 166 12.56 2.29 14.91
CA LEU A 166 11.83 1.04 15.10
C LEU A 166 10.32 1.26 14.94
N PHE A 167 9.78 2.34 15.52
CA PHE A 167 8.37 2.72 15.37
C PHE A 167 7.98 2.89 13.91
N CYS A 168 8.77 3.63 13.13
CA CYS A 168 8.51 3.84 11.70
C CYS A 168 8.52 2.53 10.90
N GLN A 169 9.49 1.64 11.16
CA GLN A 169 9.57 0.32 10.52
C GLN A 169 8.36 -0.56 10.89
N GLN A 170 7.91 -0.52 12.14
CA GLN A 170 6.74 -1.28 12.57
C GLN A 170 5.43 -0.73 11.97
N LEU A 171 5.32 0.58 11.75
CA LEU A 171 4.18 1.16 11.01
C LEU A 171 4.13 0.64 9.56
N VAL A 172 5.29 0.54 8.89
CA VAL A 172 5.37 -0.06 7.54
C VAL A 172 4.91 -1.52 7.56
N ARG A 173 5.37 -2.31 8.53
CA ARG A 173 4.92 -3.71 8.70
C ARG A 173 3.42 -3.81 8.98
N CYS A 174 2.87 -2.90 9.78
CA CYS A 174 1.44 -2.86 10.05
C CYS A 174 0.65 -2.55 8.78
N LEU A 175 1.04 -1.53 8.02
CA LEU A 175 0.44 -1.22 6.72
C LEU A 175 0.46 -2.43 5.78
N GLY A 176 1.58 -3.17 5.74
CA GLY A 176 1.71 -4.41 4.98
C GLY A 176 0.79 -5.55 5.42
N ARG A 177 0.11 -5.44 6.57
CA ARG A 177 -0.83 -6.45 7.11
C ARG A 177 -2.26 -5.94 7.17
N PHE A 178 -2.54 -4.77 6.59
CA PHE A 178 -3.89 -4.23 6.60
C PHE A 178 -4.81 -5.06 5.71
N LEU A 179 -5.69 -5.81 6.35
CA LEU A 179 -6.70 -6.62 5.66
C LEU A 179 -8.05 -5.92 5.69
N PHE A 180 -8.86 -6.19 4.68
CA PHE A 180 -10.29 -5.92 4.70
C PHE A 180 -11.01 -7.12 4.07
N PRO A 181 -12.14 -7.57 4.63
CA PRO A 181 -12.81 -8.81 4.21
C PRO A 181 -13.63 -8.69 2.92
N SER A 182 -13.72 -7.49 2.32
CA SER A 182 -14.63 -7.21 1.20
C SER A 182 -13.91 -7.20 -0.14
N SER A 183 -14.61 -7.55 -1.23
CA SER A 183 -14.07 -7.43 -2.60
C SER A 183 -13.82 -5.98 -3.03
N ARG A 184 -14.53 -5.02 -2.41
CA ARG A 184 -14.37 -3.59 -2.62
C ARG A 184 -13.72 -2.95 -1.40
N VAL A 185 -12.64 -2.21 -1.61
CA VAL A 185 -11.95 -1.47 -0.55
C VAL A 185 -12.92 -0.46 0.08
N PRO A 186 -13.23 -0.56 1.38
CA PRO A 186 -14.13 0.38 2.02
C PRO A 186 -13.45 1.73 2.25
N PHE A 187 -14.17 2.83 2.10
CA PHE A 187 -13.61 4.18 2.29
C PHE A 187 -12.87 4.37 3.64
N PRO A 188 -13.39 3.90 4.79
CA PRO A 188 -12.68 4.00 6.06
C PRO A 188 -11.31 3.33 6.06
N PHE A 189 -11.12 2.26 5.29
CA PHE A 189 -9.83 1.58 5.17
C PHE A 189 -8.81 2.46 4.43
N LEU A 190 -9.23 3.10 3.32
CA LEU A 190 -8.38 4.04 2.59
C LEU A 190 -7.97 5.22 3.47
N GLU A 191 -8.92 5.77 4.23
CA GLU A 191 -8.66 6.87 5.15
C GLU A 191 -7.69 6.46 6.27
N GLN A 192 -7.86 5.26 6.84
CA GLN A 192 -6.97 4.73 7.88
C GLN A 192 -5.55 4.53 7.35
N ALA A 193 -5.37 3.93 6.17
CA ALA A 193 -4.07 3.79 5.53
C ALA A 193 -3.42 5.16 5.23
N GLN A 194 -4.22 6.13 4.79
CA GLN A 194 -3.75 7.49 4.53
C GLN A 194 -3.30 8.22 5.81
N GLN A 195 -4.00 8.03 6.93
CA GLN A 195 -3.62 8.63 8.20
C GLN A 195 -2.30 8.05 8.72
N VAL A 196 -2.12 6.74 8.61
CA VAL A 196 -0.90 6.05 9.04
C VAL A 196 0.30 6.43 8.18
N SER A 197 0.15 6.41 6.85
CA SER A 197 1.22 6.84 5.93
C SER A 197 1.50 8.34 6.05
N GLY A 198 0.49 9.16 6.31
CA GLY A 198 0.65 10.59 6.59
C GLY A 198 1.47 10.87 7.86
N LEU A 199 1.25 10.11 8.94
CA LEU A 199 2.10 10.17 10.13
C LEU A 199 3.55 9.77 9.78
N LEU A 200 3.74 8.67 9.05
CA LEU A 200 5.07 8.21 8.65
C LEU A 200 5.82 9.30 7.86
N ALA A 201 5.14 9.97 6.95
CA ALA A 201 5.68 11.12 6.22
C ALA A 201 6.06 12.29 7.13
N GLN A 202 5.27 12.59 8.16
CA GLN A 202 5.61 13.62 9.14
C GLN A 202 6.86 13.24 9.94
N LEU A 203 6.97 11.98 10.36
CA LEU A 203 8.15 11.47 11.08
C LEU A 203 9.41 11.51 10.21
N TRP A 204 9.30 11.20 8.92
CA TRP A 204 10.41 11.30 7.98
C TRP A 204 10.87 12.73 7.73
N ARG A 205 9.97 13.71 7.72
CA ARG A 205 10.37 15.13 7.66
C ARG A 205 11.17 15.54 8.89
N ALA A 206 10.81 15.01 10.07
CA ALA A 206 11.55 15.27 11.31
C ALA A 206 12.86 14.48 11.42
N GLN A 207 12.96 13.30 10.79
CA GLN A 207 14.17 12.46 10.79
C GLN A 207 14.38 11.80 9.41
N PRO A 208 14.95 12.52 8.42
CA PRO A 208 15.15 11.99 7.06
C PRO A 208 15.99 10.71 7.00
N ALA A 209 16.92 10.53 7.95
CA ALA A 209 17.74 9.32 8.09
C ALA A 209 16.91 8.03 8.29
N ALA A 210 15.64 8.14 8.72
CA ALA A 210 14.75 6.99 8.87
C ALA A 210 14.13 6.50 7.54
N ILE A 211 14.19 7.29 6.46
CA ILE A 211 13.56 6.96 5.16
C ILE A 211 14.14 5.66 4.60
N LEU A 212 15.47 5.60 4.38
CA LEU A 212 16.12 4.43 3.77
C LEU A 212 15.87 3.13 4.58
N PRO A 213 16.06 3.09 5.91
CA PRO A 213 15.71 1.91 6.71
C PRO A 213 14.23 1.50 6.62
N CYS A 214 13.30 2.45 6.51
CA CYS A 214 11.87 2.13 6.34
C CYS A 214 11.56 1.62 4.94
N LEU A 215 12.28 2.08 3.91
CA LEU A 215 12.17 1.56 2.55
C LEU A 215 12.74 0.16 2.41
N LYS A 216 13.87 -0.12 3.07
CA LYS A 216 14.38 -1.50 3.19
C LYS A 216 13.35 -2.42 3.84
N GLU A 217 12.68 -1.93 4.88
CA GLU A 217 11.59 -2.69 5.53
C GLU A 217 10.39 -2.87 4.61
N LEU A 218 9.98 -1.82 3.89
CA LEU A 218 8.90 -1.92 2.91
C LEU A 218 9.23 -2.98 1.85
N PHE A 219 10.46 -2.95 1.34
CA PHE A 219 10.94 -3.91 0.35
C PHE A 219 10.94 -5.33 0.91
N ALA A 220 11.45 -5.52 2.14
CA ALA A 220 11.40 -6.81 2.82
C ALA A 220 9.97 -7.36 2.93
N VAL A 221 9.00 -6.50 3.26
CA VAL A 221 7.59 -6.92 3.36
C VAL A 221 7.02 -7.37 2.01
N ILE A 222 7.33 -6.67 0.91
CA ILE A 222 6.85 -7.06 -0.43
C ILE A 222 7.64 -8.23 -1.04
N SER A 223 8.91 -8.39 -0.68
CA SER A 223 9.82 -9.41 -1.22
C SER A 223 9.83 -10.72 -0.43
N CYS A 224 9.21 -10.75 0.75
CA CYS A 224 9.11 -11.94 1.61
C CYS A 224 8.35 -13.07 0.92
N THR A 225 9.01 -13.95 0.18
CA THR A 225 8.52 -15.31 -0.06
C THR A 225 8.33 -15.96 1.32
N GLY A 226 7.24 -16.69 1.57
CA GLY A 226 6.84 -17.16 2.92
C GLY A 226 7.82 -18.10 3.66
N ALA A 227 9.09 -18.15 3.24
CA ALA A 227 10.18 -18.91 3.82
C ALA A 227 11.17 -18.05 4.66
N CYS A 228 11.22 -16.73 4.51
CA CYS A 228 12.28 -15.91 5.14
C CYS A 228 12.01 -15.42 6.58
N ALA A 229 10.89 -15.79 7.21
CA ALA A 229 10.62 -15.41 8.61
C ALA A 229 11.24 -16.36 9.65
N LEU A 230 11.87 -17.46 9.23
CA LEU A 230 12.57 -18.42 10.11
C LEU A 230 14.02 -18.00 10.36
N GLY A 231 14.22 -16.79 10.87
CA GLY A 231 15.42 -16.44 11.62
C GLY A 231 15.08 -16.48 13.11
N PRO A 232 15.76 -17.30 13.94
CA PRO A 232 15.56 -17.29 15.38
C PRO A 232 16.11 -15.96 15.91
N GLY A 233 15.28 -14.90 15.93
CA GLY A 233 15.73 -13.58 16.35
C GLY A 233 14.82 -12.39 15.99
N ARG A 234 13.81 -12.53 15.13
CA ARG A 234 12.93 -11.40 14.73
C ARG A 234 11.50 -11.45 15.29
N GLY A 235 11.23 -12.42 16.15
CA GLY A 235 10.09 -12.45 17.07
C GLY A 235 10.52 -12.07 18.48
N LEU A 236 11.17 -10.92 18.67
CA LEU A 236 11.38 -10.39 20.02
C LEU A 236 10.01 -9.98 20.55
N CYS A 237 9.42 -10.82 21.39
CA CYS A 237 8.32 -10.45 22.26
C CYS A 237 8.77 -9.18 23.00
N VAL A 238 8.08 -8.05 22.81
CA VAL A 238 8.46 -6.75 23.39
C VAL A 238 8.59 -6.83 24.92
N ARG A 239 7.90 -7.79 25.56
CA ARG A 239 8.10 -8.13 26.98
C ARG A 239 9.53 -8.52 27.34
N SER A 240 10.25 -9.26 26.49
CA SER A 240 11.63 -9.66 26.78
C SER A 240 12.67 -8.55 26.61
N LEU A 241 12.37 -7.51 25.81
CA LEU A 241 13.25 -6.35 25.66
C LEU A 241 13.15 -5.37 26.84
N MET A 242 12.06 -5.42 27.62
CA MET A 242 11.85 -4.53 28.76
C MET A 242 12.11 -5.18 30.12
N ASP A 243 11.95 -6.50 30.27
CA ASP A 243 11.97 -7.16 31.61
C ASP A 243 13.06 -8.23 31.82
N GLY A 244 13.96 -8.53 30.87
CA GLY A 244 15.14 -9.38 31.15
C GLY A 244 14.85 -10.84 31.58
N VAL A 245 13.75 -11.44 31.15
CA VAL A 245 13.37 -12.84 31.46
C VAL A 245 13.48 -13.75 30.21
N PRO A 246 14.01 -14.98 30.32
CA PRO A 246 14.22 -15.88 29.18
C PRO A 246 12.91 -16.43 28.60
N ALA A 247 12.89 -16.61 27.27
CA ALA A 247 11.73 -17.02 26.49
C ALA A 247 11.42 -18.53 26.64
N CYS A 248 10.17 -18.86 27.01
CA CYS A 248 9.65 -20.23 26.95
C CYS A 248 9.26 -20.59 25.50
N SER A 249 9.76 -21.75 25.05
CA SER A 249 9.43 -22.41 23.79
C SER A 249 8.06 -23.09 23.86
N ALA A 250 7.08 -22.56 23.14
CA ALA A 250 5.86 -23.28 22.79
C ALA A 250 5.53 -23.00 21.32
N GLN A 251 5.74 -24.01 20.46
CA GLN A 251 5.38 -23.98 19.05
C GLN A 251 3.85 -24.06 18.91
N LEU A 252 3.24 -22.96 18.50
CA LEU A 252 1.86 -22.91 18.00
C LEU A 252 1.87 -23.15 16.48
N PRO A 253 0.81 -23.75 15.89
CA PRO A 253 0.75 -24.02 14.47
C PRO A 253 0.76 -22.71 13.66
N VAL A 254 1.57 -22.68 12.60
CA VAL A 254 1.79 -21.54 11.71
C VAL A 254 0.53 -21.30 10.87
N PRO A 255 -0.18 -20.17 10.99
CA PRO A 255 -1.25 -19.82 10.05
C PRO A 255 -0.63 -19.49 8.69
N GLU A 256 -1.26 -19.97 7.60
CA GLU A 256 -0.89 -19.67 6.22
C GLU A 256 -0.66 -18.16 6.04
N GLU A 257 0.54 -17.77 5.57
CA GLU A 257 0.93 -16.35 5.50
C GLU A 257 0.18 -15.63 4.37
N GLU A 258 -0.69 -14.69 4.75
CA GLU A 258 -1.42 -13.82 3.83
C GLU A 258 -0.50 -12.86 3.07
N PRO A 259 -0.81 -12.53 1.80
CA PRO A 259 -0.03 -11.62 0.99
C PRO A 259 0.03 -10.20 1.59
N PRO A 260 1.10 -9.43 1.33
CA PRO A 260 1.23 -8.08 1.86
C PRO A 260 0.11 -7.18 1.32
N SER A 261 -0.39 -6.26 2.13
CA SER A 261 -1.49 -5.38 1.77
C SER A 261 -1.10 -4.31 0.74
N SER A 262 -2.03 -4.00 -0.16
CA SER A 262 -1.91 -2.86 -1.09
C SER A 262 -1.88 -1.50 -0.39
N ALA A 263 -2.22 -1.43 0.91
CA ALA A 263 -2.09 -0.23 1.71
C ALA A 263 -0.65 0.31 1.78
N LEU A 264 0.37 -0.53 1.51
CA LEU A 264 1.76 -0.09 1.35
C LEU A 264 1.96 0.95 0.23
N ALA A 265 1.11 0.95 -0.80
CA ALA A 265 1.11 1.98 -1.84
C ALA A 265 0.95 3.39 -1.26
N SER A 266 0.22 3.52 -0.14
CA SER A 266 0.04 4.80 0.56
C SER A 266 1.34 5.35 1.16
N VAL A 267 2.39 4.54 1.30
CA VAL A 267 3.69 5.01 1.80
C VAL A 267 4.47 5.72 0.69
N VAL A 268 4.48 5.13 -0.51
CA VAL A 268 5.34 5.54 -1.62
C VAL A 268 4.98 6.91 -2.18
N GLN A 269 3.71 7.32 -2.08
CA GLN A 269 3.27 8.67 -2.47
C GLN A 269 3.97 9.79 -1.69
N HIS A 270 4.52 9.50 -0.50
CA HIS A 270 5.17 10.49 0.38
C HIS A 270 6.69 10.54 0.21
N LEU A 271 7.25 9.69 -0.65
CA LEU A 271 8.68 9.64 -0.88
C LEU A 271 9.11 10.78 -1.83
N PRO A 272 10.15 11.55 -1.47
CA PRO A 272 10.76 12.52 -2.36
C PRO A 272 11.27 11.82 -3.63
N LEU A 273 11.00 12.39 -4.80
CA LEU A 273 11.43 11.82 -6.08
C LEU A 273 12.95 11.83 -6.23
N GLU A 274 13.64 12.73 -5.53
CA GLU A 274 15.09 12.85 -5.51
C GLU A 274 15.76 11.60 -4.89
N LEU A 275 15.05 10.89 -4.02
CA LEU A 275 15.55 9.66 -3.41
C LEU A 275 15.27 8.43 -4.27
N MET A 276 14.46 8.55 -5.32
CA MET A 276 14.02 7.44 -6.15
C MET A 276 15.20 6.70 -6.78
N ASP A 277 16.11 7.41 -7.42
CA ASP A 277 17.28 6.80 -8.07
C ASP A 277 18.20 6.11 -7.06
N GLY A 278 18.40 6.71 -5.88
CA GLY A 278 19.21 6.13 -4.82
C GLY A 278 18.59 4.86 -4.24
N VAL A 279 17.27 4.86 -4.04
CA VAL A 279 16.52 3.71 -3.53
C VAL A 279 16.50 2.58 -4.56
N VAL A 280 16.15 2.88 -5.81
CA VAL A 280 16.13 1.91 -6.90
C VAL A 280 17.51 1.31 -7.12
N ARG A 281 18.57 2.13 -7.14
CA ARG A 281 19.96 1.64 -7.30
C ARG A 281 20.39 0.75 -6.15
N ASN A 282 20.04 1.13 -4.91
CA ASN A 282 20.32 0.29 -3.76
C ASN A 282 19.58 -1.04 -3.87
N LEU A 283 18.31 -1.05 -4.30
CA LEU A 283 17.53 -2.28 -4.46
C LEU A 283 18.03 -3.16 -5.62
N SER A 284 18.42 -2.56 -6.74
CA SER A 284 18.88 -3.30 -7.92
C SER A 284 20.29 -3.88 -7.75
N ASN A 285 21.11 -3.25 -6.91
CA ASN A 285 22.52 -3.61 -6.70
C ASN A 285 22.77 -4.31 -5.34
N ASP A 286 21.74 -4.59 -4.54
CA ASP A 286 21.91 -5.27 -3.26
C ASP A 286 22.15 -6.77 -3.48
N ASP A 287 23.40 -7.21 -3.32
CA ASP A 287 23.79 -8.62 -3.46
C ASP A 287 23.08 -9.56 -2.46
N SER A 288 22.47 -9.01 -1.40
CA SER A 288 21.69 -9.79 -0.44
C SER A 288 20.27 -10.12 -0.91
N VAL A 289 19.79 -9.51 -2.00
CA VAL A 289 18.45 -9.73 -2.56
C VAL A 289 18.53 -10.74 -3.71
N THR A 290 17.84 -11.87 -3.56
CA THR A 290 17.80 -12.89 -4.62
C THR A 290 16.87 -12.48 -5.78
N ASP A 291 17.12 -13.00 -6.98
CA ASP A 291 16.25 -12.77 -8.15
C ASP A 291 14.80 -13.20 -7.87
N SER A 292 14.60 -14.25 -7.08
CA SER A 292 13.27 -14.68 -6.63
C SER A 292 12.59 -13.68 -5.69
N GLN A 293 13.32 -13.07 -4.76
CA GLN A 293 12.81 -12.01 -3.88
C GLN A 293 12.48 -10.74 -4.66
N MET A 294 13.33 -10.38 -5.62
CA MET A 294 13.12 -9.25 -6.51
C MET A 294 11.87 -9.46 -7.39
N LEU A 295 11.73 -10.63 -8.00
CA LEU A 295 10.54 -11.00 -8.77
C LEU A 295 9.28 -11.02 -7.89
N THR A 296 9.40 -11.50 -6.65
CA THR A 296 8.31 -11.50 -5.66
C THR A 296 7.86 -10.07 -5.33
N ALA A 297 8.79 -9.15 -5.08
CA ALA A 297 8.49 -7.75 -4.78
C ALA A 297 7.74 -7.03 -5.90
N ILE A 298 8.08 -7.36 -7.16
CA ILE A 298 7.52 -6.69 -8.34
C ILE A 298 6.20 -7.34 -8.76
N SER A 299 6.13 -8.68 -8.74
CA SER A 299 5.09 -9.45 -9.44
C SER A 299 4.05 -10.10 -8.55
N ARG A 300 4.30 -10.30 -7.26
CA ARG A 300 3.88 -11.52 -6.55
C ARG A 300 2.67 -12.31 -7.05
N TRP A 301 2.98 -13.50 -7.59
CA TRP A 301 2.07 -14.55 -8.01
C TRP A 301 1.41 -15.25 -6.80
N ALA A 302 0.09 -15.39 -6.84
CA ALA A 302 -0.64 -16.45 -6.16
C ALA A 302 -1.66 -16.96 -7.18
N GLU A 303 -1.51 -18.23 -7.59
CA GLU A 303 -2.60 -18.95 -8.24
C GLU A 303 -3.76 -19.00 -7.23
N GLY A 304 -4.77 -18.16 -7.45
CA GLY A 304 -5.95 -18.08 -6.58
C GLY A 304 -5.81 -17.04 -5.45
N LEU A 305 -6.59 -15.97 -5.61
CA LEU A 305 -6.97 -14.95 -4.61
C LEU A 305 -5.86 -14.11 -3.95
N VAL A 306 -5.91 -12.81 -4.28
CA VAL A 306 -5.21 -11.66 -3.69
C VAL A 306 -3.71 -11.55 -4.02
N VAL A 307 -3.46 -10.89 -5.15
CA VAL A 307 -2.14 -10.61 -5.73
C VAL A 307 -1.72 -9.20 -5.33
N VAL A 308 -0.57 -9.04 -4.65
CA VAL A 308 0.02 -7.72 -4.33
C VAL A 308 1.53 -7.69 -4.63
N GLY A 309 1.90 -6.96 -5.68
CA GLY A 309 3.25 -6.46 -5.98
C GLY A 309 3.25 -4.95 -6.30
N MET A 310 4.42 -4.35 -6.55
CA MET A 310 4.51 -2.91 -6.85
C MET A 310 3.65 -2.47 -8.04
N ILE A 311 3.47 -3.32 -9.06
CA ILE A 311 2.59 -3.03 -10.19
C ILE A 311 1.11 -3.00 -9.76
N ASP A 312 0.74 -3.76 -8.74
CA ASP A 312 -0.62 -3.80 -8.24
C ASP A 312 -0.98 -2.53 -7.46
N TRP A 313 0.02 -1.76 -6.99
CA TRP A 313 -0.18 -0.44 -6.40
C TRP A 313 -0.76 0.58 -7.39
N VAL A 314 -0.66 0.35 -8.70
CA VAL A 314 -1.41 1.15 -9.70
C VAL A 314 -2.91 1.13 -9.40
N SER A 315 -3.41 0.11 -8.70
CA SER A 315 -4.82 0.03 -8.27
C SER A 315 -5.14 0.89 -7.04
N TRP A 316 -4.16 1.52 -6.39
CA TRP A 316 -4.38 2.31 -5.17
C TRP A 316 -5.00 3.68 -5.50
N PRO A 317 -6.26 3.97 -5.10
CA PRO A 317 -6.98 5.15 -5.59
C PRO A 317 -6.37 6.49 -5.15
N LEU A 318 -5.67 6.52 -4.01
CA LEU A 318 -5.08 7.75 -3.45
C LEU A 318 -3.61 7.90 -3.85
N GLY A 319 -3.10 7.02 -4.71
CA GLY A 319 -1.70 6.95 -5.08
C GLY A 319 -1.24 8.12 -5.95
N LYS A 320 -0.23 8.86 -5.49
CA LYS A 320 0.46 9.86 -6.31
C LYS A 320 1.85 9.35 -6.71
N ASN A 321 2.26 9.63 -7.95
CA ASN A 321 3.56 9.26 -8.50
C ASN A 321 3.88 7.75 -8.50
N ILE A 322 2.88 6.87 -8.32
CA ILE A 322 3.09 5.41 -8.28
C ILE A 322 3.69 4.92 -9.60
N ASP A 323 3.22 5.47 -10.72
CA ASP A 323 3.75 5.23 -12.05
C ASP A 323 5.25 5.54 -12.14
N LYS A 324 5.68 6.68 -11.61
CA LYS A 324 7.11 7.07 -11.61
C LYS A 324 7.97 6.08 -10.85
N TRP A 325 7.50 5.62 -9.69
CA TRP A 325 8.22 4.63 -8.88
C TRP A 325 8.31 3.26 -9.56
N ILE A 326 7.22 2.80 -10.19
CA ILE A 326 7.22 1.55 -10.96
C ILE A 326 8.17 1.66 -12.16
N ILE A 327 8.05 2.72 -12.96
CA ILE A 327 8.90 2.94 -14.13
C ILE A 327 10.38 3.07 -13.72
N ALA A 328 10.68 3.80 -12.65
CA ALA A 328 12.05 3.92 -12.16
C ALA A 328 12.61 2.57 -11.73
N LEU A 329 11.84 1.72 -11.04
CA LEU A 329 12.27 0.37 -10.70
C LEU A 329 12.53 -0.47 -11.95
N LEU A 330 11.63 -0.46 -12.92
CA LEU A 330 11.83 -1.20 -14.18
C LEU A 330 13.08 -0.71 -14.94
N LYS A 331 13.33 0.60 -14.96
CA LYS A 331 14.58 1.20 -15.48
C LYS A 331 15.81 0.72 -14.71
N GLY A 332 15.73 0.66 -13.38
CA GLY A 332 16.80 0.16 -12.53
C GLY A 332 17.16 -1.30 -12.82
N LEU A 333 16.15 -2.16 -12.96
CA LEU A 333 16.33 -3.57 -13.33
C LEU A 333 16.95 -3.73 -14.72
N ALA A 334 16.55 -2.89 -15.67
CA ALA A 334 17.14 -2.88 -17.00
C ALA A 334 18.62 -2.45 -16.95
N ALA A 335 18.96 -1.47 -16.11
CA ALA A 335 20.34 -1.02 -15.92
C ALA A 335 21.25 -2.11 -15.33
N VAL A 336 20.73 -2.99 -14.47
CA VAL A 336 21.46 -4.16 -13.94
C VAL A 336 21.31 -5.43 -14.80
N LYS A 337 20.81 -5.28 -16.04
CA LYS A 337 20.61 -6.37 -17.02
C LYS A 337 19.73 -7.52 -16.52
N LYS A 338 18.79 -7.29 -15.59
CA LYS A 338 17.83 -8.29 -15.09
C LYS A 338 16.64 -8.47 -16.04
N PHE A 339 16.91 -8.73 -17.33
CA PHE A 339 15.90 -8.78 -18.38
C PHE A 339 14.92 -9.94 -18.23
N SER A 340 15.36 -11.08 -17.68
CA SER A 340 14.50 -12.23 -17.39
C SER A 340 13.32 -11.86 -16.50
N ILE A 341 13.59 -11.13 -15.42
CA ILE A 341 12.58 -10.65 -14.46
C ILE A 341 11.64 -9.67 -15.17
N LEU A 342 12.20 -8.72 -15.92
CA LEU A 342 11.42 -7.73 -16.65
C LEU A 342 10.46 -8.35 -17.67
N ILE A 343 10.90 -9.40 -18.38
CA ILE A 343 10.06 -10.11 -19.34
C ILE A 343 8.90 -10.81 -18.62
N GLU A 344 9.21 -11.59 -17.58
CA GLU A 344 8.21 -12.35 -16.84
C GLU A 344 7.17 -11.43 -16.16
N VAL A 345 7.64 -10.37 -15.51
CA VAL A 345 6.79 -9.32 -14.93
C VAL A 345 5.86 -8.72 -15.97
N SER A 346 6.40 -8.44 -17.17
CA SER A 346 5.64 -7.77 -18.23
C SER A 346 4.51 -8.65 -18.74
N LEU A 347 4.81 -9.90 -19.09
CA LEU A 347 3.81 -10.85 -19.57
C LEU A 347 2.76 -11.15 -18.49
N ALA A 348 3.16 -11.27 -17.23
CA ALA A 348 2.25 -11.60 -16.14
C ALA A 348 1.30 -10.45 -15.74
N LYS A 349 1.66 -9.19 -15.98
CA LYS A 349 0.95 -8.03 -15.41
C LYS A 349 0.32 -7.09 -16.41
N ILE A 350 0.68 -7.18 -17.69
CA ILE A 350 0.25 -6.20 -18.69
C ILE A 350 -1.27 -6.10 -18.82
N GLU A 351 -2.00 -7.22 -18.82
CA GLU A 351 -3.47 -7.23 -18.85
C GLU A 351 -4.07 -6.57 -17.60
N LYS A 352 -3.48 -6.81 -16.42
CA LYS A 352 -3.94 -6.21 -15.18
C LYS A 352 -3.74 -4.70 -15.20
N VAL A 353 -2.60 -4.21 -15.68
CA VAL A 353 -2.34 -2.77 -15.86
C VAL A 353 -3.32 -2.18 -16.88
N PHE A 354 -3.52 -2.86 -18.01
CA PHE A 354 -4.45 -2.45 -19.06
C PHE A 354 -5.88 -2.29 -18.55
N SER A 355 -6.37 -3.25 -17.73
CA SER A 355 -7.71 -3.17 -17.12
C SER A 355 -7.93 -1.92 -16.25
N LYS A 356 -6.85 -1.29 -15.76
CA LYS A 356 -6.93 -0.07 -14.93
C LYS A 356 -7.22 1.20 -15.71
N LEU A 357 -7.12 1.17 -17.04
CA LEU A 357 -7.51 2.31 -17.88
C LEU A 357 -9.00 2.65 -17.77
N LEU A 358 -9.85 1.69 -17.41
CA LEU A 358 -11.28 1.91 -17.15
C LEU A 358 -11.58 2.73 -15.88
N TYR A 359 -10.59 2.96 -15.01
CA TYR A 359 -10.80 3.62 -13.72
C TYR A 359 -10.21 5.03 -13.75
N PRO A 360 -11.02 6.10 -13.85
CA PRO A 360 -10.53 7.48 -14.08
C PRO A 360 -9.46 7.95 -13.11
N ILE A 361 -9.56 7.56 -11.83
CA ILE A 361 -8.66 8.00 -10.76
C ILE A 361 -7.22 7.50 -10.98
N VAL A 362 -7.04 6.27 -11.48
CA VAL A 362 -5.73 5.62 -11.66
C VAL A 362 -5.30 5.53 -13.13
N ARG A 363 -6.19 5.90 -14.05
CA ARG A 363 -6.02 5.83 -15.51
C ARG A 363 -4.69 6.41 -16.00
N GLY A 364 -4.36 7.64 -15.58
CA GLY A 364 -3.12 8.30 -16.01
C GLY A 364 -1.86 7.54 -15.60
N ALA A 365 -1.83 7.04 -14.36
CA ALA A 365 -0.71 6.24 -13.86
C ALA A 365 -0.62 4.88 -14.57
N ALA A 366 -1.77 4.21 -14.79
CA ALA A 366 -1.82 2.94 -15.51
C ALA A 366 -1.34 3.08 -16.96
N LEU A 367 -1.76 4.14 -17.66
CA LEU A 367 -1.34 4.42 -19.03
C LEU A 367 0.16 4.69 -19.15
N SER A 368 0.72 5.44 -18.21
CA SER A 368 2.15 5.72 -18.11
C SER A 368 2.97 4.42 -17.96
N VAL A 369 2.56 3.52 -17.06
CA VAL A 369 3.20 2.22 -16.86
C VAL A 369 3.03 1.31 -18.09
N LEU A 370 1.83 1.26 -18.68
CA LEU A 370 1.54 0.47 -19.88
C LEU A 370 2.41 0.90 -21.07
N LYS A 371 2.48 2.21 -21.33
CA LYS A 371 3.33 2.78 -22.38
C LYS A 371 4.78 2.36 -22.20
N TYR A 372 5.31 2.51 -20.98
CA TYR A 372 6.67 2.09 -20.68
C TYR A 372 6.86 0.60 -20.95
N MET A 373 6.02 -0.28 -20.41
CA MET A 373 6.12 -1.74 -20.59
C MET A 373 6.14 -2.14 -22.08
N LEU A 374 5.19 -1.64 -22.88
CA LEU A 374 5.09 -1.97 -24.30
C LEU A 374 6.24 -1.39 -25.14
N LEU A 375 6.58 -0.12 -24.92
CA LEU A 375 7.66 0.53 -25.67
C LEU A 375 9.04 -0.04 -25.31
N THR A 376 9.21 -0.62 -24.12
CA THR A 376 10.46 -1.29 -23.75
C THR A 376 10.51 -2.76 -24.19
N PHE A 377 9.37 -3.45 -24.26
CA PHE A 377 9.25 -4.85 -24.64
C PHE A 377 9.18 -5.02 -26.17
N GLN A 378 10.30 -4.77 -26.87
CA GLN A 378 10.32 -4.76 -28.35
C GLN A 378 10.86 -6.05 -29.01
N HIS A 379 11.23 -7.05 -28.22
CA HIS A 379 11.89 -8.27 -28.69
C HIS A 379 10.90 -9.39 -29.06
N SER A 380 9.64 -9.30 -28.62
CA SER A 380 8.57 -10.25 -28.92
C SER A 380 7.22 -9.53 -28.95
N HIS A 381 6.29 -10.02 -29.78
CA HIS A 381 4.92 -9.49 -29.89
C HIS A 381 3.99 -9.99 -28.76
N GLU A 382 4.41 -10.98 -27.96
CA GLU A 382 3.58 -11.66 -26.96
C GLU A 382 2.88 -10.69 -26.00
N ALA A 383 3.59 -9.73 -25.41
CA ALA A 383 3.00 -8.79 -24.46
C ALA A 383 1.88 -7.94 -25.08
N PHE A 384 2.08 -7.46 -26.32
CA PHE A 384 1.05 -6.72 -27.04
C PHE A 384 -0.11 -7.63 -27.44
N HIS A 385 0.18 -8.86 -27.86
CA HIS A 385 -0.82 -9.83 -28.29
C HIS A 385 -1.79 -10.24 -27.18
N LEU A 386 -1.34 -10.24 -25.92
CA LEU A 386 -2.21 -10.44 -24.75
C LEU A 386 -3.30 -9.37 -24.62
N LEU A 387 -3.09 -8.17 -25.16
CA LEU A 387 -4.04 -7.06 -25.03
C LEU A 387 -5.09 -7.02 -26.15
N LEU A 388 -4.83 -7.67 -27.29
CA LEU A 388 -5.67 -7.58 -28.49
C LEU A 388 -7.16 -7.83 -28.23
N PRO A 389 -7.57 -8.87 -27.47
CA PRO A 389 -8.98 -9.13 -27.20
C PRO A 389 -9.66 -8.05 -26.34
N HIS A 390 -8.87 -7.32 -25.55
CA HIS A 390 -9.37 -6.35 -24.57
C HIS A 390 -9.42 -4.91 -25.11
N ILE A 391 -8.75 -4.62 -26.22
CA ILE A 391 -8.68 -3.26 -26.78
C ILE A 391 -10.05 -2.79 -27.31
N PRO A 392 -10.76 -3.52 -28.18
CA PRO A 392 -12.07 -3.07 -28.68
C PRO A 392 -13.10 -2.76 -27.56
N PRO A 393 -13.33 -3.62 -26.54
CA PRO A 393 -14.28 -3.30 -25.48
C PRO A 393 -13.81 -2.13 -24.58
N MET A 394 -12.50 -1.95 -24.39
CA MET A 394 -11.93 -0.81 -23.68
C MET A 394 -12.22 0.50 -24.43
N VAL A 395 -11.96 0.54 -25.74
CA VAL A 395 -12.21 1.71 -26.58
C VAL A 395 -13.69 2.07 -26.57
N ALA A 396 -14.57 1.09 -26.79
CA ALA A 396 -16.01 1.31 -26.73
C ALA A 396 -16.49 1.86 -25.38
N SER A 397 -15.91 1.39 -24.27
CA SER A 397 -16.24 1.87 -22.93
C SER A 397 -15.78 3.31 -22.69
N LEU A 398 -14.58 3.68 -23.15
CA LEU A 398 -14.03 5.03 -23.00
C LEU A 398 -14.73 6.05 -23.92
N VAL A 399 -15.10 5.65 -25.14
CA VAL A 399 -15.90 6.48 -26.05
C VAL A 399 -17.28 6.76 -25.42
N LYS A 400 -17.90 5.74 -24.82
CA LYS A 400 -19.19 5.88 -24.12
C LYS A 400 -19.09 6.76 -22.86
N GLU A 401 -17.94 6.81 -22.19
CA GLU A 401 -17.74 7.63 -20.99
C GLU A 401 -17.82 9.13 -21.29
N ASP A 402 -17.46 9.55 -22.51
CA ASP A 402 -17.46 10.96 -22.97
C ASP A 402 -16.85 11.94 -21.95
N SER A 403 -15.68 11.59 -21.42
CA SER A 403 -14.95 12.41 -20.46
C SER A 403 -13.62 12.88 -21.03
N ASN A 404 -13.18 14.09 -20.67
CA ASN A 404 -11.87 14.63 -21.10
C ASN A 404 -10.71 13.66 -20.80
N SER A 405 -10.78 12.95 -19.67
CA SER A 405 -9.78 11.97 -19.28
C SER A 405 -9.87 10.67 -20.09
N GLY A 406 -11.07 10.29 -20.55
CA GLY A 406 -11.28 9.18 -21.47
C GLY A 406 -10.75 9.51 -22.85
N THR A 407 -11.07 10.70 -23.39
CA THR A 407 -10.59 11.16 -24.70
C THR A 407 -9.06 11.24 -24.76
N SER A 408 -8.41 11.85 -23.77
CA SER A 408 -6.94 11.90 -23.71
C SER A 408 -6.31 10.50 -23.58
N CYS A 409 -6.98 9.57 -22.91
CA CYS A 409 -6.53 8.19 -22.82
C CYS A 409 -6.67 7.43 -24.15
N LEU A 410 -7.77 7.67 -24.89
CA LEU A 410 -8.01 7.08 -26.20
C LEU A 410 -6.95 7.53 -27.22
N GLU A 411 -6.66 8.83 -27.30
CA GLU A 411 -5.62 9.36 -28.20
C GLU A 411 -4.26 8.71 -27.94
N GLN A 412 -3.88 8.62 -26.67
CA GLN A 412 -2.62 8.02 -26.25
C GLN A 412 -2.57 6.50 -26.42
N LEU A 413 -3.71 5.82 -26.28
CA LEU A 413 -3.82 4.39 -26.53
C LEU A 413 -3.75 4.08 -28.03
N ALA A 414 -4.41 4.88 -28.88
CA ALA A 414 -4.31 4.76 -30.33
C ALA A 414 -2.88 4.96 -30.82
N GLU A 415 -2.18 6.00 -30.34
CA GLU A 415 -0.77 6.23 -30.66
C GLU A 415 0.10 5.00 -30.31
N LEU A 416 -0.14 4.40 -29.13
CA LEU A 416 0.58 3.22 -28.68
C LEU A 416 0.27 1.97 -29.52
N VAL A 417 -1.00 1.74 -29.85
CA VAL A 417 -1.42 0.62 -30.71
C VAL A 417 -0.79 0.74 -32.09
N HIS A 418 -0.80 1.94 -32.70
CA HIS A 418 -0.12 2.18 -33.98
C HIS A 418 1.38 1.90 -33.89
N CYS A 419 2.04 2.29 -32.80
CA CYS A 419 3.45 1.97 -32.59
C CYS A 419 3.70 0.45 -32.54
N MET A 420 2.85 -0.30 -31.84
CA MET A 420 3.01 -1.76 -31.69
C MET A 420 2.70 -2.51 -33.00
N VAL A 421 1.66 -2.11 -33.73
CA VAL A 421 1.34 -2.68 -35.05
C VAL A 421 2.46 -2.41 -36.07
N PHE A 422 3.01 -1.19 -36.06
CA PHE A 422 4.17 -0.85 -36.91
C PHE A 422 5.41 -1.67 -36.53
N ARG A 423 5.63 -1.89 -35.22
CA ARG A 423 6.78 -2.67 -34.73
C ARG A 423 6.68 -4.17 -35.04
N PHE A 424 5.47 -4.73 -34.99
CA PHE A 424 5.21 -6.17 -35.16
C PHE A 424 4.28 -6.45 -36.35
N PRO A 425 4.75 -6.26 -37.60
CA PRO A 425 3.97 -6.54 -38.79
C PRO A 425 3.76 -8.06 -38.98
N GLY A 426 2.78 -8.45 -39.82
CA GLY A 426 2.56 -9.84 -40.21
C GLY A 426 1.30 -10.50 -39.66
N PHE A 427 0.42 -9.75 -38.98
CA PHE A 427 -0.81 -10.28 -38.35
C PHE A 427 -2.07 -9.48 -38.75
N PRO A 428 -2.41 -9.37 -40.04
CA PRO A 428 -3.51 -8.52 -40.51
C PRO A 428 -4.86 -8.91 -39.89
N ASP A 429 -5.20 -10.21 -39.89
CA ASP A 429 -6.47 -10.72 -39.38
C ASP A 429 -6.65 -10.47 -37.87
N LEU A 430 -5.55 -10.48 -37.10
CA LEU A 430 -5.57 -10.19 -35.66
C LEU A 430 -5.69 -8.69 -35.37
N TYR A 431 -5.16 -7.83 -36.25
CA TYR A 431 -5.13 -6.39 -36.05
C TYR A 431 -6.37 -5.69 -36.62
N GLU A 432 -7.04 -6.26 -37.62
CA GLU A 432 -8.22 -5.68 -38.26
C GLU A 432 -9.30 -5.22 -37.24
N PRO A 433 -9.75 -6.04 -36.27
CA PRO A 433 -10.78 -5.62 -35.30
C PRO A 433 -10.35 -4.43 -34.43
N ILE A 434 -9.04 -4.29 -34.20
CA ILE A 434 -8.48 -3.26 -33.34
C ILE A 434 -8.33 -1.97 -34.12
N MET A 435 -7.82 -2.06 -35.35
CA MET A 435 -7.70 -0.92 -36.26
C MET A 435 -9.08 -0.33 -36.57
N GLU A 436 -10.11 -1.17 -36.72
CA GLU A 436 -11.50 -0.72 -36.83
C GLU A 436 -12.00 -0.02 -35.57
N ALA A 437 -11.60 -0.48 -34.38
CA ALA A 437 -12.00 0.15 -33.12
C ALA A 437 -11.40 1.55 -32.93
N ILE A 438 -10.20 1.82 -33.47
CA ILE A 438 -9.48 3.10 -33.31
C ILE A 438 -9.51 4.00 -34.55
N LYS A 439 -10.24 3.63 -35.60
CA LYS A 439 -10.19 4.31 -36.92
C LYS A 439 -10.52 5.80 -36.90
N ASP A 440 -11.36 6.23 -35.96
CA ASP A 440 -11.79 7.63 -35.83
C ASP A 440 -10.82 8.47 -34.98
N LEU A 441 -9.76 7.86 -34.45
CA LEU A 441 -8.73 8.51 -33.63
C LEU A 441 -7.54 8.97 -34.48
N HIS A 442 -6.73 9.87 -33.91
CA HIS A 442 -5.56 10.41 -34.61
C HIS A 442 -4.51 9.32 -34.91
N VAL A 443 -4.10 9.25 -36.17
CA VAL A 443 -3.02 8.38 -36.64
C VAL A 443 -1.68 9.13 -36.55
N PRO A 444 -0.71 8.66 -35.74
CA PRO A 444 0.60 9.29 -35.66
C PRO A 444 1.39 9.11 -36.96
N ASN A 445 2.22 10.10 -37.31
CA ASN A 445 3.10 9.98 -38.47
C ASN A 445 4.26 8.99 -38.21
N GLU A 446 4.87 8.49 -39.28
CA GLU A 446 5.91 7.47 -39.19
C GLU A 446 7.14 7.93 -38.38
N ASP A 447 7.52 9.22 -38.50
CA ASP A 447 8.64 9.80 -37.76
C ASP A 447 8.37 9.81 -36.25
N ARG A 448 7.13 10.12 -35.83
CA ARG A 448 6.72 10.05 -34.42
C ARG A 448 6.77 8.61 -33.91
N ILE A 449 6.30 7.65 -34.70
CA ILE A 449 6.35 6.22 -34.33
C ILE A 449 7.81 5.78 -34.12
N LYS A 450 8.69 6.10 -35.07
CA LYS A 450 10.13 5.79 -34.98
C LYS A 450 10.78 6.45 -33.77
N GLN A 451 10.43 7.71 -33.48
CA GLN A 451 10.93 8.43 -32.31
C GLN A 451 10.53 7.72 -31.01
N LEU A 452 9.25 7.33 -30.86
CA LEU A 452 8.74 6.66 -29.67
C LEU A 452 9.37 5.27 -29.47
N LEU A 453 9.52 4.49 -30.55
CA LEU A 453 10.21 3.20 -30.49
C LEU A 453 11.71 3.34 -30.19
N GLY A 454 12.33 4.46 -30.56
CA GLY A 454 13.75 4.72 -30.33
C GLY A 454 14.12 5.17 -28.91
N GLN A 455 13.20 5.78 -28.17
CA GLN A 455 13.50 6.40 -26.87
C GLN A 455 13.63 5.41 -25.70
N ASP A 456 12.94 4.27 -25.76
CA ASP A 456 12.71 3.43 -24.56
C ASP A 456 13.08 1.94 -24.71
N ALA A 457 13.69 1.51 -25.83
CA ALA A 457 14.07 0.10 -26.00
C ALA A 457 15.13 -0.32 -24.94
N TRP A 458 14.85 -1.37 -24.16
CA TRP A 458 15.84 -2.01 -23.25
C TRP A 458 17.15 -2.43 -23.96
N THR A 459 17.12 -2.46 -25.30
CA THR A 459 18.12 -3.02 -26.20
C THR A 459 18.72 -1.99 -27.16
N SER A 460 19.19 -0.85 -26.65
CA SER A 460 20.27 -0.12 -27.37
C SER A 460 21.57 -0.94 -27.43
N GLN A 461 21.64 -2.13 -26.82
CA GLN A 461 22.69 -3.13 -27.03
C GLN A 461 22.13 -4.36 -27.76
N LYS A 462 21.99 -4.23 -29.09
CA LYS A 462 21.38 -5.20 -30.01
C LYS A 462 22.06 -6.59 -30.12
N SER A 463 23.09 -6.90 -29.33
CA SER A 463 24.00 -8.02 -29.64
C SER A 463 24.08 -9.17 -28.62
N GLU A 464 23.50 -9.09 -27.42
CA GLU A 464 23.79 -10.08 -26.36
C GLU A 464 22.58 -10.95 -25.91
N LEU A 465 21.32 -10.52 -26.13
CA LEU A 465 20.14 -11.29 -25.67
C LEU A 465 19.86 -12.57 -26.48
N ALA A 466 20.34 -12.65 -27.72
CA ALA A 466 20.13 -13.82 -28.58
C ALA A 466 20.82 -15.09 -28.04
N GLY A 467 21.84 -14.96 -27.18
CA GLY A 467 22.56 -16.09 -26.60
C GLY A 467 21.88 -16.76 -25.40
N PHE A 468 20.97 -16.07 -24.70
CA PHE A 468 20.43 -16.53 -23.41
C PHE A 468 19.05 -17.22 -23.50
N TYR A 469 18.36 -17.15 -24.64
CA TYR A 469 17.01 -17.68 -24.79
C TYR A 469 16.79 -18.41 -26.13
N PRO A 470 17.12 -19.71 -26.21
CA PRO A 470 16.89 -20.52 -27.40
C PRO A 470 15.41 -20.66 -27.80
N ARG A 471 14.47 -20.44 -26.85
CA ARG A 471 13.02 -20.48 -27.11
C ARG A 471 12.47 -19.23 -27.80
N LEU A 472 13.26 -18.14 -27.92
CA LEU A 472 12.87 -16.90 -28.60
C LEU A 472 13.22 -16.88 -30.10
N MET A 473 13.78 -17.97 -30.64
CA MET A 473 13.80 -18.17 -32.09
C MET A 473 12.37 -18.46 -32.52
N ALA A 474 11.73 -17.48 -33.17
CA ALA A 474 10.52 -17.70 -33.92
C ALA A 474 10.73 -18.93 -34.80
N LYS A 475 10.08 -20.05 -34.46
CA LYS A 475 9.94 -21.16 -35.39
C LYS A 475 9.17 -20.57 -36.56
N SER A 476 9.82 -20.50 -37.73
CA SER A 476 9.09 -20.37 -38.97
C SER A 476 8.10 -21.53 -39.06
N ASP A 477 6.89 -21.28 -39.57
CA ASP A 477 5.82 -22.29 -39.75
C ASP A 477 6.20 -23.49 -40.65
N THR A 478 7.44 -23.54 -41.13
CA THR A 478 7.99 -24.64 -41.92
C THR A 478 8.97 -25.54 -41.14
N GLY A 479 9.26 -25.24 -39.87
CA GLY A 479 10.15 -26.05 -39.04
C GLY A 479 11.61 -26.10 -39.52
N LYS A 480 12.03 -25.16 -40.38
CA LYS A 480 13.41 -25.07 -40.88
C LYS A 480 14.07 -23.76 -40.44
N ILE A 481 15.27 -23.88 -39.89
CA ILE A 481 16.11 -22.75 -39.47
C ILE A 481 16.41 -21.91 -40.72
N GLY A 482 15.92 -20.67 -40.75
CA GLY A 482 16.25 -19.72 -41.80
C GLY A 482 17.73 -19.35 -41.71
N LEU A 483 18.47 -19.55 -42.80
CA LEU A 483 19.85 -19.09 -42.91
C LEU A 483 19.88 -17.55 -42.86
N ILE A 484 20.66 -17.01 -41.94
CA ILE A 484 20.95 -15.58 -41.86
C ILE A 484 21.72 -15.19 -43.12
N ASN A 485 21.16 -14.29 -43.94
CA ASN A 485 21.79 -13.80 -45.16
C ASN A 485 23.00 -12.91 -44.84
N LEU A 486 24.18 -13.50 -44.74
CA LEU A 486 25.47 -12.81 -44.66
C LEU A 486 26.01 -12.42 -46.05
N GLY A 487 25.14 -12.04 -46.98
CA GLY A 487 25.52 -11.55 -48.31
C GLY A 487 26.13 -12.58 -49.29
N ASN A 488 26.57 -13.75 -48.82
CA ASN A 488 27.22 -14.79 -49.64
C ASN A 488 26.37 -16.07 -49.85
N THR A 489 25.17 -16.15 -49.27
CA THR A 489 24.30 -17.35 -49.29
C THR A 489 23.43 -17.49 -50.54
N CYS A 490 23.17 -16.39 -51.28
CA CYS A 490 22.42 -16.44 -52.53
C CYS A 490 23.18 -17.12 -53.67
N TYR A 491 24.52 -17.16 -53.63
CA TYR A 491 25.33 -17.79 -54.67
C TYR A 491 25.32 -19.33 -54.58
N VAL A 492 25.36 -19.86 -53.35
CA VAL A 492 25.41 -21.31 -53.10
C VAL A 492 24.05 -21.97 -53.37
N ASN A 493 22.94 -21.30 -53.06
CA ASN A 493 21.60 -21.80 -53.39
C ASN A 493 21.37 -21.91 -54.90
N SER A 494 21.91 -20.97 -55.69
CA SER A 494 21.82 -21.01 -57.15
C SER A 494 22.64 -22.17 -57.74
N ILE A 495 23.82 -22.46 -57.18
CA ILE A 495 24.66 -23.60 -57.62
C ILE A 495 24.04 -24.94 -57.20
N LEU A 496 23.46 -25.04 -56.00
CA LEU A 496 22.79 -26.27 -55.55
C LEU A 496 21.51 -26.54 -56.35
N GLN A 497 20.74 -25.50 -56.71
CA GLN A 497 19.59 -25.65 -57.61
C GLN A 497 20.03 -26.05 -59.02
N ALA A 498 21.11 -25.47 -59.56
CA ALA A 498 21.66 -25.86 -60.84
C ALA A 498 22.17 -27.31 -60.86
N LEU A 499 22.86 -27.76 -59.80
CA LEU A 499 23.31 -29.14 -59.66
C LEU A 499 22.17 -30.14 -59.46
N PHE A 500 21.11 -29.76 -58.75
CA PHE A 500 19.91 -30.58 -58.56
C PHE A 500 19.09 -30.71 -59.85
N MET A 501 19.07 -29.67 -60.69
CA MET A 501 18.39 -29.73 -62.00
C MET A 501 19.24 -30.35 -63.11
N ALA A 502 20.54 -30.58 -62.88
CA ALA A 502 21.46 -31.20 -63.83
C ALA A 502 21.65 -32.71 -63.62
N SER A 503 20.91 -33.34 -62.69
CA SER A 503 20.89 -34.80 -62.55
C SER A 503 19.77 -35.41 -63.40
N GLU A 504 20.00 -35.47 -64.70
CA GLU A 504 19.53 -36.56 -65.59
C GLU A 504 20.75 -37.31 -66.11
#